data_AF-A0A074RXH0-F1
#
_entry.id   AF-A0A074RXH0-F1
#
_cell.length_a   1.000
_cell.length_b   1.000
_cell.length_c   1.000
_cell.angle_alpha   90.00
_cell.angle_beta   90.00
_cell.angle_gamma   90.00
#
_symmetry.space_group_name_H-M   'P 1'
#
loop_
_entity.id
_entity.type
_entity.pdbx_description
1 polymer ?
#
loop_
_entity_poly.entity_id
_entity_poly.type
_entity_poly.pdbx_seq_one_letter_code
_entity_poly.pdbx_strand_id
1 'polypeptide(L)'
;MDSPDIYSDIYSEPDHANETEEISHGEHAPNKDARHEEGKLGSSDPQVIADSPNVVDMGHSDVELRVNNTIFKTHKYFLSKFTRLGDMIQNTGSQDSPNPTPCLTLYRDERGVDDINNTFKILYASTVEGPFSFETPILISALRIATAYGYDGMRAFAIQHLEKVSLDAIQRIQLAREFGLSSWEDPAFKELSERESAITEEEAQVLGFATFAKLAQAREDVMLKKGKQLGEEEHKERVRKEQEEKAKKEAEAKAKKEAEDKAKKEAEAKAKKEAEEKAKREAEAKAKKEAEDKAKKEAEAKAKKEAEDKAKKEADEKAKKEAAEKAKKEADAKAKKDAEEKAKKEGKK
;
A
#
# COMPACT_ATOMS: atom_id res chain seq x y z
N MET A 1 -39.55 35.41 -39.62
CA MET A 1 -38.25 34.86 -39.15
C MET A 1 -38.47 34.45 -37.70
N ASP A 2 -39.41 33.54 -37.40
CA ASP A 2 -39.56 32.12 -37.84
C ASP A 2 -38.76 31.21 -36.89
N SER A 3 -39.29 30.11 -36.34
CA SER A 3 -40.46 29.30 -36.71
C SER A 3 -41.42 28.97 -35.52
N PRO A 4 -42.60 28.33 -35.75
CA PRO A 4 -43.71 28.25 -34.78
C PRO A 4 -43.89 26.90 -34.06
N ASP A 5 -44.81 26.89 -33.07
CA ASP A 5 -45.37 25.70 -32.39
C ASP A 5 -46.18 24.76 -33.30
N ILE A 6 -46.05 23.44 -33.13
CA ILE A 6 -46.92 22.41 -33.70
C ILE A 6 -47.06 21.20 -32.74
N TYR A 7 -48.26 20.98 -32.18
CA TYR A 7 -48.90 19.73 -31.68
C TYR A 7 -48.13 18.90 -30.60
N SER A 8 -48.71 18.47 -29.46
CA SER A 8 -49.84 17.52 -29.24
C SER A 8 -49.54 16.09 -29.77
N ASP A 9 -50.15 14.98 -29.32
CA ASP A 9 -51.31 14.65 -28.46
C ASP A 9 -51.04 13.25 -27.81
N ILE A 10 -51.86 12.54 -26.99
CA ILE A 10 -53.29 12.58 -26.60
C ILE A 10 -53.40 12.28 -25.08
N TYR A 11 -54.45 12.76 -24.40
CA TYR A 11 -54.95 12.26 -23.09
C TYR A 11 -56.25 11.45 -23.33
N SER A 12 -56.41 10.22 -22.83
CA SER A 12 -57.74 9.57 -22.60
C SER A 12 -57.69 8.15 -21.99
N GLU A 13 -58.19 8.05 -20.75
CA GLU A 13 -59.06 6.96 -20.24
C GLU A 13 -60.52 7.51 -20.21
N PRO A 14 -61.61 6.78 -19.83
CA PRO A 14 -61.78 5.37 -19.41
C PRO A 14 -62.80 4.63 -20.35
N ASP A 15 -63.50 3.52 -20.04
CA ASP A 15 -64.53 3.30 -18.99
C ASP A 15 -65.07 1.83 -18.96
N HIS A 16 -66.05 1.53 -18.08
CA HIS A 16 -66.63 0.22 -17.74
C HIS A 16 -67.88 -0.22 -18.55
N ALA A 17 -68.10 -1.56 -18.62
CA ALA A 17 -69.36 -2.35 -18.63
C ALA A 17 -69.08 -3.71 -19.34
N ASN A 18 -69.42 -4.93 -18.88
CA ASN A 18 -70.58 -5.52 -18.17
C ASN A 18 -71.62 -6.16 -19.14
N GLU A 19 -72.32 -7.20 -18.67
CA GLU A 19 -73.42 -7.96 -19.35
C GLU A 19 -73.00 -8.86 -20.54
N THR A 20 -73.62 -10.02 -20.86
CA THR A 20 -74.48 -10.97 -20.10
C THR A 20 -74.42 -12.37 -20.76
N GLU A 21 -75.11 -13.34 -20.14
CA GLU A 21 -75.50 -14.68 -20.61
C GLU A 21 -75.70 -14.88 -22.14
N GLU A 22 -75.42 -16.09 -22.63
CA GLU A 22 -76.41 -16.83 -23.42
C GLU A 22 -76.27 -18.36 -23.23
N ILE A 23 -77.39 -19.09 -23.35
CA ILE A 23 -77.48 -20.55 -23.18
C ILE A 23 -77.92 -21.16 -24.52
N SER A 24 -77.35 -22.31 -24.91
CA SER A 24 -77.85 -23.09 -26.05
C SER A 24 -77.90 -24.59 -25.73
N HIS A 25 -79.04 -25.22 -26.05
CA HIS A 25 -79.30 -26.64 -25.88
C HIS A 25 -78.96 -27.44 -27.15
N GLY A 26 -78.72 -28.75 -26.99
CA GLY A 26 -78.55 -29.68 -28.11
C GLY A 26 -78.69 -31.14 -27.66
N GLU A 27 -79.91 -31.68 -27.73
CA GLU A 27 -80.18 -33.08 -27.39
C GLU A 27 -79.78 -34.04 -28.52
N HIS A 28 -79.22 -35.20 -28.19
CA HIS A 28 -79.83 -36.48 -28.56
C HIS A 28 -79.19 -37.68 -27.86
N ALA A 29 -79.96 -38.76 -27.76
CA ALA A 29 -79.60 -40.07 -27.18
C ALA A 29 -80.14 -41.17 -28.12
N PRO A 30 -80.09 -42.48 -27.81
CA PRO A 30 -79.32 -43.18 -26.78
C PRO A 30 -78.49 -44.36 -27.36
N ASN A 31 -77.74 -45.09 -26.53
CA ASN A 31 -77.63 -46.54 -26.71
C ASN A 31 -77.48 -47.28 -25.37
N LYS A 32 -77.79 -48.58 -25.36
CA LYS A 32 -77.72 -49.48 -24.20
C LYS A 32 -76.53 -50.43 -24.34
N ASP A 33 -75.93 -50.84 -23.22
CA ASP A 33 -76.04 -52.22 -22.70
C ASP A 33 -75.08 -52.46 -21.50
N ALA A 34 -75.14 -53.68 -20.94
CA ALA A 34 -74.26 -54.28 -19.92
C ALA A 34 -74.43 -53.86 -18.44
N ARG A 35 -74.93 -54.83 -17.65
CA ARG A 35 -74.90 -54.98 -16.18
C ARG A 35 -73.47 -54.83 -15.62
N HIS A 36 -73.24 -54.42 -14.36
CA HIS A 36 -73.37 -55.31 -13.18
C HIS A 36 -73.32 -54.59 -11.81
N GLU A 37 -73.95 -55.27 -10.83
CA GLU A 37 -73.66 -55.27 -9.37
C GLU A 37 -73.87 -54.03 -8.47
N GLU A 38 -73.86 -54.33 -7.16
CA GLU A 38 -74.49 -53.54 -6.10
C GLU A 38 -73.46 -52.79 -5.23
N GLY A 39 -73.69 -51.50 -4.97
CA GLY A 39 -72.79 -50.64 -4.18
C GLY A 39 -73.56 -49.82 -3.14
N LYS A 40 -73.70 -50.37 -1.92
CA LYS A 40 -74.51 -49.80 -0.84
C LYS A 40 -74.01 -48.41 -0.40
N LEU A 41 -74.90 -47.41 -0.44
CA LEU A 41 -74.66 -46.07 0.13
C LEU A 41 -74.32 -46.15 1.63
N GLY A 42 -73.24 -45.48 2.01
CA GLY A 42 -72.83 -45.21 3.39
C GLY A 42 -72.27 -43.79 3.48
N SER A 43 -72.61 -43.07 4.55
CA SER A 43 -72.31 -41.63 4.68
C SER A 43 -70.83 -41.34 4.86
N SER A 44 -70.24 -40.61 3.92
CA SER A 44 -68.91 -40.01 4.06
C SER A 44 -68.99 -38.73 4.90
N ASP A 45 -68.88 -38.85 6.22
CA ASP A 45 -68.42 -37.71 7.03
C ASP A 45 -67.01 -37.33 6.56
N PRO A 46 -66.70 -36.02 6.36
CA PRO A 46 -65.37 -35.59 6.00
C PRO A 46 -64.44 -35.75 7.23
N GLN A 47 -63.73 -36.88 7.31
CA GLN A 47 -62.63 -37.02 8.25
C GLN A 47 -61.59 -35.94 7.97
N VAL A 48 -61.54 -34.92 8.82
CA VAL A 48 -60.38 -34.05 8.95
C VAL A 48 -59.21 -34.95 9.35
N ILE A 49 -58.26 -35.13 8.44
CA ILE A 49 -57.03 -35.89 8.71
C ILE A 49 -56.19 -35.05 9.67
N ALA A 50 -56.39 -35.27 10.97
CA ALA A 50 -55.55 -34.70 12.01
C ALA A 50 -54.22 -35.47 12.01
N ASP A 51 -53.19 -34.88 11.38
CA ASP A 51 -51.85 -35.45 11.36
C ASP A 51 -51.37 -35.77 12.79
N SER A 52 -51.00 -37.03 13.00
CA SER A 52 -50.50 -37.53 14.29
C SER A 52 -49.42 -36.61 14.85
N PRO A 53 -49.50 -36.17 16.12
CA PRO A 53 -48.54 -35.24 16.68
C PRO A 53 -47.13 -35.83 16.68
N ASN A 54 -46.15 -35.03 16.28
CA ASN A 54 -44.74 -35.43 16.33
C ASN A 54 -44.30 -35.56 17.80
N VAL A 55 -43.68 -36.66 18.19
CA VAL A 55 -43.28 -36.91 19.59
C VAL A 55 -41.76 -36.96 19.71
N VAL A 56 -41.22 -35.99 20.45
CA VAL A 56 -39.79 -35.93 20.82
C VAL A 56 -39.67 -36.39 22.27
N ASP A 57 -39.22 -37.63 22.47
CA ASP A 57 -39.03 -38.22 23.80
C ASP A 57 -37.57 -38.09 24.26
N MET A 58 -37.35 -37.38 25.37
CA MET A 58 -36.02 -37.18 25.95
C MET A 58 -35.65 -38.28 26.97
N GLY A 59 -36.50 -39.29 27.16
CA GLY A 59 -36.34 -40.38 28.12
C GLY A 59 -36.71 -39.98 29.56
N HIS A 60 -37.26 -40.92 30.33
CA HIS A 60 -37.63 -40.79 31.75
C HIS A 60 -38.46 -39.54 32.14
N SER A 61 -39.18 -38.97 31.17
CA SER A 61 -39.96 -37.75 31.28
C SER A 61 -41.06 -37.81 32.35
N ASP A 62 -41.24 -36.72 33.09
CA ASP A 62 -42.31 -36.56 34.09
C ASP A 62 -43.24 -35.36 33.79
N VAL A 63 -43.10 -34.74 32.61
CA VAL A 63 -43.95 -33.66 32.07
C VAL A 63 -43.93 -33.69 30.54
N GLU A 64 -45.07 -33.36 29.92
CA GLU A 64 -45.16 -33.15 28.47
C GLU A 64 -45.28 -31.66 28.14
N LEU A 65 -44.56 -31.20 27.12
CA LEU A 65 -44.63 -29.86 26.58
C LEU A 65 -45.08 -29.90 25.12
N ARG A 66 -46.35 -29.61 24.86
CA ARG A 66 -46.91 -29.50 23.51
C ARG A 66 -46.63 -28.12 22.93
N VAL A 67 -46.02 -28.07 21.75
CA VAL A 67 -45.72 -26.85 20.99
C VAL A 67 -46.27 -27.05 19.58
N ASN A 68 -47.32 -26.32 19.22
CA ASN A 68 -48.07 -26.54 17.97
C ASN A 68 -48.47 -28.05 17.85
N ASN A 69 -48.13 -28.75 16.75
CA ASN A 69 -48.38 -30.20 16.60
C ASN A 69 -47.21 -31.11 17.04
N THR A 70 -46.28 -30.62 17.89
CA THR A 70 -45.17 -31.40 18.44
C THR A 70 -45.31 -31.55 19.96
N ILE A 71 -45.03 -32.72 20.50
CA ILE A 71 -45.03 -33.03 21.93
C ILE A 71 -43.60 -33.37 22.36
N PHE A 72 -43.00 -32.51 23.17
CA PHE A 72 -41.71 -32.75 23.82
C PHE A 72 -41.94 -33.38 25.19
N LYS A 73 -41.58 -34.65 25.36
CA LYS A 73 -41.58 -35.29 26.67
C LYS A 73 -40.25 -35.01 27.36
N THR A 74 -40.30 -34.41 28.54
CA THR A 74 -39.13 -33.80 29.20
C THR A 74 -39.26 -33.89 30.72
N HIS A 75 -38.34 -33.25 31.45
CA HIS A 75 -38.31 -33.27 32.92
C HIS A 75 -38.75 -31.91 33.51
N LYS A 76 -39.58 -31.95 34.56
CA LYS A 76 -40.04 -30.75 35.30
C LYS A 76 -38.87 -29.87 35.73
N TYR A 77 -37.76 -30.49 36.16
CA TYR A 77 -36.51 -29.82 36.55
C TYR A 77 -35.94 -28.86 35.49
N PHE A 78 -36.13 -29.14 34.19
CA PHE A 78 -35.69 -28.24 33.14
C PHE A 78 -36.69 -27.10 32.91
N LEU A 79 -37.98 -27.41 32.91
CA LEU A 79 -39.03 -26.41 32.68
C LEU A 79 -39.16 -25.43 33.86
N SER A 80 -38.91 -25.87 35.09
CA SER A 80 -38.88 -25.02 36.30
C SER A 80 -37.69 -24.05 36.36
N LYS A 81 -36.73 -24.13 35.42
CA LYS A 81 -35.68 -23.11 35.28
C LYS A 81 -36.16 -21.84 34.57
N PHE A 82 -37.30 -21.92 33.88
CA PHE A 82 -37.98 -20.77 33.28
C PHE A 82 -39.13 -20.36 34.21
N THR A 83 -39.17 -19.10 34.65
CA THR A 83 -40.21 -18.60 35.57
C THR A 83 -41.60 -18.91 35.03
N ARG A 84 -41.90 -18.50 33.78
CA ARG A 84 -43.25 -18.64 33.21
C ARG A 84 -43.67 -20.09 33.01
N LEU A 85 -42.76 -20.99 32.61
CA LEU A 85 -43.11 -22.42 32.44
C LEU A 85 -43.24 -23.11 33.80
N GLY A 86 -42.41 -22.75 34.78
CA GLY A 86 -42.55 -23.20 36.17
C GLY A 86 -43.90 -22.81 36.76
N ASP A 87 -44.33 -21.55 36.60
CA ASP A 87 -45.62 -21.05 37.05
C ASP A 87 -46.78 -21.83 36.38
N MET A 88 -46.71 -22.05 35.06
CA MET A 88 -47.74 -22.81 34.34
C MET A 88 -47.81 -24.29 34.78
N ILE A 89 -46.68 -24.92 35.12
CA ILE A 89 -46.63 -26.30 35.62
C ILE A 89 -47.22 -26.41 37.03
N GLN A 90 -46.99 -25.42 37.91
CA GLN A 90 -47.63 -25.38 39.22
C GLN A 90 -49.17 -25.23 39.09
N ASN A 91 -49.63 -24.39 38.18
CA ASN A 91 -51.06 -24.12 37.96
C ASN A 91 -51.82 -25.22 37.20
N THR A 92 -51.13 -26.21 36.59
CA THR A 92 -51.79 -27.34 35.90
C THR A 92 -52.11 -28.51 36.84
N GLY A 93 -51.73 -28.44 38.12
CA GLY A 93 -51.92 -29.49 39.12
C GLY A 93 -53.35 -29.66 39.65
N SER A 94 -54.39 -29.58 38.81
CA SER A 94 -55.80 -29.70 39.22
C SER A 94 -56.64 -30.43 38.17
N GLN A 95 -56.40 -31.74 38.03
CA GLN A 95 -57.22 -32.68 37.26
C GLN A 95 -57.37 -33.99 38.03
N ASP A 96 -58.61 -34.43 38.23
CA ASP A 96 -58.96 -35.63 39.01
C ASP A 96 -58.62 -36.93 38.25
N SER A 97 -57.34 -37.29 38.27
CA SER A 97 -56.79 -38.52 37.71
C SER A 97 -55.78 -39.12 38.68
N PRO A 98 -55.68 -40.46 38.79
CA PRO A 98 -54.75 -41.09 39.73
C PRO A 98 -53.27 -40.93 39.35
N ASN A 99 -52.94 -40.60 38.09
CA ASN A 99 -51.56 -40.31 37.67
C ASN A 99 -51.46 -39.53 36.32
N PRO A 100 -51.97 -38.29 36.22
CA PRO A 100 -51.85 -37.50 35.00
C PRO A 100 -50.44 -36.94 34.87
N THR A 101 -49.70 -37.31 33.81
CA THR A 101 -48.50 -36.57 33.42
C THR A 101 -48.93 -35.14 33.07
N PRO A 102 -48.41 -34.09 33.74
CA PRO A 102 -48.81 -32.72 33.45
C PRO A 102 -48.43 -32.37 32.00
N CYS A 103 -49.38 -31.83 31.26
CA CYS A 103 -49.22 -31.49 29.85
C CYS A 103 -49.38 -29.97 29.68
N LEU A 104 -48.28 -29.28 29.37
CA LEU A 104 -48.26 -27.85 29.12
C LEU A 104 -48.38 -27.60 27.61
N THR A 105 -49.35 -26.78 27.18
CA THR A 105 -49.54 -26.43 25.76
C THR A 105 -49.11 -25.00 25.47
N LEU A 106 -48.30 -24.82 24.43
CA LEU A 106 -47.82 -23.55 23.90
C LEU A 106 -48.15 -23.45 22.40
N TYR A 107 -48.48 -22.24 21.95
CA TYR A 107 -48.62 -21.90 20.53
C TYR A 107 -47.52 -20.92 20.14
N ARG A 108 -46.89 -21.13 18.99
CA ARG A 108 -45.72 -20.37 18.50
C ARG A 108 -45.74 -20.21 16.98
N ASP A 109 -44.89 -19.30 16.49
CA ASP A 109 -44.50 -19.24 15.08
C ASP A 109 -43.87 -20.55 14.59
N GLU A 110 -43.73 -20.71 13.28
CA GLU A 110 -43.26 -21.94 12.61
C GLU A 110 -41.91 -22.44 13.19
N ARG A 111 -41.01 -21.51 13.51
CA ARG A 111 -39.69 -21.78 14.10
C ARG A 111 -39.73 -22.18 15.57
N GLY A 112 -40.86 -22.00 16.25
CA GLY A 112 -40.98 -22.19 17.71
C GLY A 112 -40.77 -23.63 18.17
N VAL A 113 -41.01 -24.61 17.30
CA VAL A 113 -40.70 -26.03 17.56
C VAL A 113 -39.18 -26.25 17.57
N ASP A 114 -38.47 -25.73 16.55
CA ASP A 114 -37.01 -25.80 16.47
C ASP A 114 -36.32 -25.00 17.58
N ASP A 115 -36.89 -23.85 17.96
CA ASP A 115 -36.34 -23.03 19.05
C ASP A 115 -36.40 -23.76 20.39
N ILE A 116 -37.50 -24.45 20.68
CA ILE A 116 -37.65 -25.30 21.88
C ILE A 116 -36.71 -26.50 21.82
N ASN A 117 -36.62 -27.18 20.66
CA ASN A 117 -35.71 -28.31 20.44
C ASN A 117 -34.24 -27.91 20.65
N ASN A 118 -33.80 -26.81 20.05
CA ASN A 118 -32.46 -26.24 20.21
C ASN A 118 -32.18 -25.81 21.66
N THR A 119 -33.17 -25.23 22.35
CA THR A 119 -33.02 -24.88 23.77
C THR A 119 -32.84 -26.13 24.63
N PHE A 120 -33.54 -27.23 24.35
CA PHE A 120 -33.32 -28.50 25.03
C PHE A 120 -31.92 -29.08 24.81
N LYS A 121 -31.30 -28.91 23.63
CA LYS A 121 -29.91 -29.32 23.40
C LYS A 121 -28.95 -28.66 24.42
N ILE A 122 -29.11 -27.37 24.71
CA ILE A 122 -28.30 -26.69 25.75
C ILE A 122 -28.67 -27.16 27.15
N LEU A 123 -29.97 -27.26 27.47
CA LEU A 123 -30.45 -27.68 28.79
C LEU A 123 -29.92 -29.06 29.19
N TYR A 124 -29.99 -30.05 28.30
CA TYR A 124 -29.53 -31.41 28.58
C TYR A 124 -28.01 -31.51 28.57
N ALA A 125 -27.30 -30.83 27.65
CA ALA A 125 -25.84 -30.73 27.68
C ALA A 125 -25.34 -30.17 29.03
N SER A 126 -26.04 -29.18 29.61
CA SER A 126 -25.68 -28.58 30.91
C SER A 126 -25.76 -29.53 32.13
N THR A 127 -26.15 -30.79 31.94
CA THR A 127 -26.15 -31.83 32.99
C THR A 127 -24.96 -32.79 32.93
N VAL A 128 -24.06 -32.61 31.96
CA VAL A 128 -22.81 -33.37 31.82
C VAL A 128 -21.63 -32.40 32.01
N GLU A 129 -20.55 -32.84 32.64
CA GLU A 129 -19.34 -32.02 32.78
C GLU A 129 -18.53 -32.00 31.47
N GLY A 130 -18.39 -30.83 30.84
CA GLY A 130 -17.59 -30.68 29.63
C GLY A 130 -17.56 -29.25 29.07
N PRO A 131 -16.60 -28.94 28.18
CA PRO A 131 -16.59 -27.69 27.43
C PRO A 131 -17.54 -27.76 26.23
N PHE A 132 -18.74 -27.19 26.37
CA PHE A 132 -19.72 -27.14 25.27
C PHE A 132 -19.58 -25.88 24.42
N SER A 133 -19.42 -26.08 23.11
CA SER A 133 -19.74 -25.07 22.11
C SER A 133 -21.10 -25.39 21.48
N PHE A 134 -21.85 -24.35 21.11
CA PHE A 134 -23.12 -24.47 20.40
C PHE A 134 -23.08 -23.57 19.16
N GLU A 135 -23.73 -24.01 18.09
CA GLU A 135 -23.84 -23.24 16.85
C GLU A 135 -24.69 -21.98 17.05
N THR A 136 -24.43 -20.95 16.25
CA THR A 136 -25.15 -19.67 16.30
C THR A 136 -26.69 -19.81 16.29
N PRO A 137 -27.32 -20.68 15.46
CA PRO A 137 -28.78 -20.85 15.49
C PRO A 137 -29.27 -21.40 16.83
N ILE A 138 -28.52 -22.33 17.45
CA ILE A 138 -28.87 -22.94 18.74
C ILE A 138 -28.81 -21.90 19.86
N LEU A 139 -27.80 -21.02 19.83
CA LEU A 139 -27.66 -19.90 20.77
C LEU A 139 -28.77 -18.86 20.60
N ILE A 140 -29.16 -18.52 19.36
CA ILE A 140 -30.27 -17.60 19.08
C ILE A 140 -31.60 -18.19 19.55
N SER A 141 -31.86 -19.47 19.26
CA SER A 141 -33.03 -20.20 19.78
C SER A 141 -33.10 -20.16 21.30
N ALA A 142 -32.00 -20.49 21.99
CA ALA A 142 -31.94 -20.47 23.44
C ALA A 142 -32.15 -19.06 24.02
N LEU A 143 -31.59 -18.02 23.38
CA LEU A 143 -31.81 -16.62 23.76
C LEU A 143 -33.29 -16.23 23.61
N ARG A 144 -33.97 -16.66 22.53
CA ARG A 144 -35.38 -16.39 22.28
C ARG A 144 -36.29 -17.08 23.31
N ILE A 145 -36.08 -18.36 23.60
CA ILE A 145 -36.87 -19.10 24.60
C ILE A 145 -36.58 -18.58 26.02
N ALA A 146 -35.32 -18.33 26.38
CA ALA A 146 -34.95 -17.74 27.67
C ALA A 146 -35.57 -16.35 27.90
N THR A 147 -35.60 -15.51 26.86
CA THR A 147 -36.24 -14.17 26.91
C THR A 147 -37.77 -14.27 26.96
N ALA A 148 -38.38 -15.19 26.20
CA ALA A 148 -39.83 -15.35 26.15
C ALA A 148 -40.43 -15.96 27.43
N TYR A 149 -39.69 -16.82 28.14
CA TYR A 149 -40.20 -17.56 29.31
C TYR A 149 -39.53 -17.22 30.65
N GLY A 150 -38.51 -16.35 30.65
CA GLY A 150 -37.83 -15.88 31.85
C GLY A 150 -36.84 -16.89 32.41
N TYR A 151 -35.68 -17.05 31.76
CA TYR A 151 -34.54 -17.78 32.32
C TYR A 151 -33.26 -16.97 32.12
N ASP A 152 -33.00 -16.06 33.07
CA ASP A 152 -31.92 -15.07 32.97
C ASP A 152 -30.52 -15.70 32.84
N GLY A 153 -30.28 -16.83 33.52
CA GLY A 153 -29.02 -17.57 33.40
C GLY A 153 -28.76 -18.10 31.98
N MET A 154 -29.79 -18.60 31.30
CA MET A 154 -29.69 -19.05 29.90
C MET A 154 -29.58 -17.85 28.94
N ARG A 155 -30.30 -16.76 29.19
CA ARG A 155 -30.19 -15.51 28.43
C ARG A 155 -28.77 -14.93 28.51
N ALA A 156 -28.20 -14.82 29.70
CA ALA A 156 -26.83 -14.37 29.91
C ALA A 156 -25.80 -15.31 29.28
N PHE A 157 -25.97 -16.63 29.42
CA PHE A 157 -25.13 -17.63 28.77
C PHE A 157 -25.13 -17.46 27.24
N ALA A 158 -26.30 -17.29 26.61
CA ALA A 158 -26.42 -17.16 25.17
C ALA A 158 -25.79 -15.85 24.66
N ILE A 159 -26.07 -14.72 25.32
CA ILE A 159 -25.46 -13.41 25.01
C ILE A 159 -23.92 -13.51 25.06
N GLN A 160 -23.37 -14.03 26.16
CA GLN A 160 -21.91 -14.14 26.36
C GLN A 160 -21.21 -15.13 25.41
N HIS A 161 -21.95 -15.98 24.69
CA HIS A 161 -21.39 -16.82 23.62
C HIS A 161 -21.56 -16.19 22.24
N LEU A 162 -22.70 -15.54 21.98
CA LEU A 162 -22.91 -14.77 20.74
C LEU A 162 -21.95 -13.58 20.62
N GLU A 163 -21.57 -12.92 21.73
CA GLU A 163 -20.54 -11.87 21.76
C GLU A 163 -19.12 -12.37 21.40
N LYS A 164 -18.88 -13.69 21.49
CA LYS A 164 -17.61 -14.32 21.08
C LYS A 164 -17.64 -14.83 19.64
N VAL A 165 -18.82 -14.88 19.02
CA VAL A 165 -18.99 -15.22 17.60
C VAL A 165 -18.84 -13.95 16.77
N SER A 166 -18.11 -14.02 15.66
CA SER A 166 -18.03 -12.93 14.68
C SER A 166 -19.33 -12.82 13.88
N LEU A 167 -20.36 -12.24 14.51
CA LEU A 167 -21.65 -11.95 13.90
C LEU A 167 -21.56 -10.70 13.02
N ASP A 168 -22.19 -10.74 11.84
CA ASP A 168 -22.29 -9.56 10.99
C ASP A 168 -23.03 -8.40 11.71
N ALA A 169 -22.72 -7.16 11.33
CA ALA A 169 -23.30 -5.98 11.96
C ALA A 169 -24.84 -5.91 11.81
N ILE A 170 -25.39 -6.30 10.65
CA ILE A 170 -26.84 -6.35 10.41
C ILE A 170 -27.49 -7.44 11.28
N GLN A 171 -26.84 -8.60 11.41
CA GLN A 171 -27.27 -9.66 12.33
C GLN A 171 -27.25 -9.20 13.79
N ARG A 172 -26.21 -8.48 14.23
CA ARG A 172 -26.16 -7.86 15.56
C ARG A 172 -27.31 -6.89 15.79
N ILE A 173 -27.66 -6.06 14.81
CA ILE A 173 -28.79 -5.12 14.90
C ILE A 173 -30.15 -5.84 14.94
N GLN A 174 -30.33 -6.92 14.17
CA GLN A 174 -31.53 -7.78 14.27
C GLN A 174 -31.70 -8.35 15.68
N LEU A 175 -30.67 -9.01 16.19
CA LEU A 175 -30.68 -9.65 17.51
C LEU A 175 -30.80 -8.63 18.65
N ALA A 176 -30.19 -7.46 18.50
CA ALA A 176 -30.31 -6.37 19.46
C ALA A 176 -31.74 -5.85 19.58
N ARG A 177 -32.44 -5.70 18.46
CA ARG A 177 -33.85 -5.27 18.44
C ARG A 177 -34.81 -6.36 18.89
N GLU A 178 -34.56 -7.61 18.50
CA GLU A 178 -35.37 -8.77 18.90
C GLU A 178 -35.30 -9.03 20.42
N PHE A 179 -34.13 -8.81 21.03
CA PHE A 179 -33.87 -9.19 22.43
C PHE A 179 -33.57 -8.02 23.37
N GLY A 180 -33.63 -6.77 22.91
CA GLY A 180 -33.39 -5.56 23.71
C GLY A 180 -31.94 -5.39 24.16
N LEU A 181 -30.96 -5.64 23.27
CA LEU A 181 -29.52 -5.58 23.55
C LEU A 181 -28.91 -4.29 22.97
N SER A 182 -29.32 -3.13 23.47
CA SER A 182 -28.89 -1.81 22.93
C SER A 182 -27.36 -1.62 22.89
N SER A 183 -26.61 -2.31 23.75
CA SER A 183 -25.13 -2.34 23.73
C SER A 183 -24.52 -2.93 22.46
N TRP A 184 -25.27 -3.69 21.67
CA TRP A 184 -24.82 -4.26 20.40
C TRP A 184 -25.13 -3.36 19.19
N GLU A 185 -26.04 -2.39 19.30
CA GLU A 185 -26.44 -1.53 18.18
C GLU A 185 -25.34 -0.52 17.80
N ASP A 186 -24.82 0.25 18.76
CA ASP A 186 -23.81 1.30 18.46
C ASP A 186 -22.52 0.75 17.82
N PRO A 187 -21.92 -0.38 18.28
CA PRO A 187 -20.76 -0.97 17.61
C PRO A 187 -21.07 -1.42 16.17
N ALA A 188 -22.25 -1.98 15.93
CA ALA A 188 -22.68 -2.43 14.61
C ALA A 188 -22.97 -1.26 13.66
N PHE A 189 -23.61 -0.19 14.13
CA PHE A 189 -23.79 1.03 13.33
C PHE A 189 -22.46 1.71 13.01
N LYS A 190 -21.50 1.72 13.95
CA LYS A 190 -20.16 2.22 13.69
C LYS A 190 -19.50 1.42 12.56
N GLU A 191 -19.48 0.10 12.67
CA GLU A 191 -18.90 -0.81 11.68
C GLU A 191 -19.52 -0.61 10.28
N LEU A 192 -20.86 -0.52 10.20
CA LEU A 192 -21.56 -0.22 8.95
C LEU A 192 -21.32 1.19 8.41
N SER A 193 -20.91 2.15 9.24
CA SER A 193 -20.55 3.50 8.77
C SER A 193 -19.11 3.59 8.25
N GLU A 194 -18.21 2.71 8.72
CA GLU A 194 -16.81 2.61 8.31
C GLU A 194 -16.59 1.61 7.14
N ARG A 195 -17.51 0.65 6.92
CA ARG A 195 -17.47 -0.39 5.87
C ARG A 195 -17.39 0.20 4.45
N GLU A 196 -16.46 -0.28 3.61
CA GLU A 196 -16.31 0.26 2.24
C GLU A 196 -17.45 -0.16 1.29
N SER A 197 -17.97 -1.39 1.41
CA SER A 197 -19.14 -1.82 0.62
C SER A 197 -20.40 -1.04 1.00
N ALA A 198 -21.22 -0.76 -0.03
CA ALA A 198 -22.53 -0.12 0.13
C ALA A 198 -23.48 -0.94 1.02
N ILE A 199 -24.58 -0.32 1.45
CA ILE A 199 -25.68 -1.00 2.13
C ILE A 199 -26.63 -1.56 1.06
N THR A 200 -26.99 -2.84 1.14
CA THR A 200 -27.91 -3.47 0.17
C THR A 200 -29.37 -3.15 0.48
N GLU A 201 -30.31 -3.54 -0.40
CA GLU A 201 -31.73 -3.32 -0.14
C GLU A 201 -32.22 -4.17 1.05
N GLU A 202 -31.79 -5.42 1.14
CA GLU A 202 -32.14 -6.34 2.24
C GLU A 202 -31.62 -5.81 3.58
N GLU A 203 -30.38 -5.30 3.60
CA GLU A 203 -29.82 -4.62 4.77
C GLU A 203 -30.62 -3.35 5.13
N ALA A 204 -31.03 -2.55 4.13
CA ALA A 204 -31.82 -1.34 4.35
C ALA A 204 -33.23 -1.64 4.89
N GLN A 205 -33.87 -2.71 4.41
CA GLN A 205 -35.16 -3.21 4.93
C GLN A 205 -35.03 -3.60 6.41
N VAL A 206 -33.96 -4.31 6.78
CA VAL A 206 -33.67 -4.73 8.17
C VAL A 206 -33.34 -3.54 9.08
N LEU A 207 -32.57 -2.57 8.60
CA LEU A 207 -32.24 -1.34 9.33
C LEU A 207 -33.49 -0.49 9.55
N GLY A 208 -34.39 -0.42 8.57
CA GLY A 208 -35.56 0.44 8.56
C GLY A 208 -35.22 1.91 8.31
N PHE A 209 -36.13 2.62 7.63
CA PHE A 209 -35.88 3.94 7.02
C PHE A 209 -35.17 4.96 7.93
N ALA A 210 -35.65 5.15 9.17
CA ALA A 210 -35.08 6.14 10.10
C ALA A 210 -33.65 5.82 10.56
N THR A 211 -33.27 4.54 10.55
CA THR A 211 -31.90 4.08 10.86
C THR A 211 -31.01 4.14 9.63
N PHE A 212 -31.54 3.68 8.49
CA PHE A 212 -30.87 3.77 7.20
C PHE A 212 -30.49 5.23 6.86
N ALA A 213 -31.39 6.19 7.08
CA ALA A 213 -31.12 7.61 6.86
C ALA A 213 -29.96 8.15 7.74
N LYS A 214 -29.93 7.79 9.04
CA LYS A 214 -28.82 8.14 9.95
C LYS A 214 -27.51 7.48 9.53
N LEU A 215 -27.56 6.22 9.09
CA LEU A 215 -26.39 5.48 8.63
C LEU A 215 -25.84 6.04 7.31
N ALA A 216 -26.71 6.42 6.37
CA ALA A 216 -26.33 7.08 5.13
C ALA A 216 -25.62 8.42 5.39
N GLN A 217 -26.19 9.24 6.28
CA GLN A 217 -25.56 10.48 6.75
C GLN A 217 -24.18 10.21 7.39
N ALA A 218 -24.08 9.23 8.29
CA ALA A 218 -22.80 8.87 8.92
C ALA A 218 -21.76 8.39 7.90
N ARG A 219 -22.16 7.61 6.89
CA ARG A 219 -21.28 7.15 5.80
C ARG A 219 -20.80 8.31 4.92
N GLU A 220 -21.68 9.23 4.54
CA GLU A 220 -21.31 10.45 3.81
C GLU A 220 -20.30 11.29 4.63
N ASP A 221 -20.57 11.47 5.93
CA ASP A 221 -19.72 12.23 6.83
C ASP A 221 -18.33 11.59 7.02
N VAL A 222 -18.25 10.25 7.05
CA VAL A 222 -16.99 9.47 7.03
C VAL A 222 -16.26 9.62 5.69
N MET A 223 -16.96 9.50 4.56
CA MET A 223 -16.37 9.65 3.22
C MET A 223 -15.83 11.06 2.99
N LEU A 224 -16.55 12.11 3.42
CA LEU A 224 -16.10 13.50 3.35
C LEU A 224 -14.86 13.75 4.21
N LYS A 225 -14.74 13.11 5.38
CA LYS A 225 -13.53 13.20 6.24
C LYS A 225 -12.35 12.47 5.61
N LYS A 226 -12.55 11.24 5.11
CA LYS A 226 -11.52 10.45 4.40
C LYS A 226 -11.03 11.17 3.14
N GLY A 227 -11.93 11.76 2.36
CA GLY A 227 -11.61 12.54 1.16
C GLY A 227 -10.80 13.82 1.45
N LYS A 228 -11.15 14.56 2.51
CA LYS A 228 -10.36 15.73 2.95
C LYS A 228 -8.94 15.34 3.38
N GLN A 229 -8.81 14.31 4.21
CA GLN A 229 -7.49 13.81 4.66
C GLN A 229 -6.62 13.34 3.50
N LEU A 230 -7.20 12.63 2.52
CA LEU A 230 -6.49 12.23 1.30
C LEU A 230 -6.02 13.45 0.50
N GLY A 231 -6.89 14.45 0.28
CA GLY A 231 -6.53 15.69 -0.43
C GLY A 231 -5.46 16.52 0.29
N GLU A 232 -5.49 16.58 1.61
CA GLU A 232 -4.49 17.25 2.44
C GLU A 232 -3.12 16.56 2.38
N GLU A 233 -3.06 15.23 2.51
CA GLU A 233 -1.82 14.47 2.37
C GLU A 233 -1.29 14.47 0.92
N GLU A 234 -2.14 14.37 -0.10
CA GLU A 234 -1.74 14.52 -1.51
C GLU A 234 -1.14 15.90 -1.80
N HIS A 235 -1.75 16.96 -1.27
CA HIS A 235 -1.24 18.33 -1.45
C HIS A 235 0.12 18.50 -0.74
N LYS A 236 0.22 18.01 0.49
CA LYS A 236 1.45 18.01 1.32
C LYS A 236 2.58 17.19 0.69
N GLU A 237 2.29 16.03 0.11
CA GLU A 237 3.27 15.21 -0.61
C GLU A 237 3.74 15.90 -1.91
N ARG A 238 2.81 16.54 -2.63
CA ARG A 238 3.10 17.31 -3.86
C ARG A 238 3.99 18.51 -3.57
N VAL A 239 3.66 19.32 -2.58
CA VAL A 239 4.49 20.45 -2.11
C VAL A 239 5.87 19.97 -1.65
N ARG A 240 5.97 18.83 -0.97
CA ARG A 240 7.25 18.22 -0.60
C ARG A 240 8.08 17.83 -1.83
N LYS A 241 7.48 17.14 -2.81
CA LYS A 241 8.13 16.74 -4.07
C LYS A 241 8.61 17.96 -4.86
N GLU A 242 7.80 19.01 -4.97
CA GLU A 242 8.15 20.27 -5.64
C GLU A 242 9.33 20.98 -4.95
N GLN A 243 9.36 21.02 -3.61
CA GLN A 243 10.49 21.59 -2.87
C GLN A 243 11.77 20.75 -3.01
N GLU A 244 11.67 19.43 -2.98
CA GLU A 244 12.81 18.52 -3.16
C GLU A 244 13.39 18.62 -4.58
N GLU A 245 12.54 18.65 -5.61
CA GLU A 245 12.96 18.83 -7.00
C GLU A 245 13.58 20.22 -7.22
N LYS A 246 13.00 21.28 -6.64
CA LYS A 246 13.56 22.64 -6.70
C LYS A 246 14.93 22.72 -6.03
N ALA A 247 15.08 22.18 -4.83
CA ALA A 247 16.35 22.15 -4.11
C ALA A 247 17.42 21.37 -4.89
N LYS A 248 17.04 20.24 -5.51
CA LYS A 248 17.93 19.44 -6.37
C LYS A 248 18.37 20.21 -7.62
N LYS A 249 17.45 20.89 -8.31
CA LYS A 249 17.76 21.75 -9.47
C LYS A 249 18.67 22.92 -9.10
N GLU A 250 18.43 23.57 -7.96
CA GLU A 250 19.26 24.68 -7.48
C GLU A 250 20.68 24.22 -7.10
N ALA A 251 20.80 23.09 -6.42
CA ALA A 251 22.09 22.46 -6.12
C ALA A 251 22.87 22.07 -7.39
N GLU A 252 22.20 21.47 -8.39
CA GLU A 252 22.83 21.10 -9.66
C GLU A 252 23.27 22.34 -10.46
N ALA A 253 22.41 23.37 -10.54
CA ALA A 253 22.73 24.62 -11.21
C ALA A 253 23.92 25.34 -10.55
N LYS A 254 23.98 25.35 -9.21
CA LYS A 254 25.11 25.91 -8.45
C LYS A 254 26.40 25.12 -8.71
N ALA A 255 26.35 23.79 -8.66
CA ALA A 255 27.49 22.92 -8.91
C ALA A 255 28.03 23.06 -10.35
N LYS A 256 27.14 23.15 -11.36
CA LYS A 256 27.51 23.41 -12.76
C LYS A 256 28.20 24.77 -12.91
N LYS A 257 27.63 25.83 -12.34
CA LYS A 257 28.21 27.18 -12.40
C LYS A 257 29.57 27.26 -11.71
N GLU A 258 29.72 26.65 -10.54
CA GLU A 258 30.98 26.63 -9.79
C GLU A 258 32.07 25.82 -10.52
N ALA A 259 31.70 24.73 -11.20
CA ALA A 259 32.60 23.98 -12.07
C ALA A 259 33.02 24.80 -13.31
N GLU A 260 32.10 25.53 -13.95
CA GLU A 260 32.40 26.40 -15.10
C GLU A 260 33.33 27.57 -14.70
N ASP A 261 33.01 28.29 -13.62
CA ASP A 261 33.83 29.39 -13.11
C ASP A 261 35.24 28.90 -12.72
N LYS A 262 35.36 27.69 -12.17
CA LYS A 262 36.66 27.08 -11.85
C LYS A 262 37.44 26.70 -13.11
N ALA A 263 36.81 26.04 -14.07
CA ALA A 263 37.46 25.66 -15.33
C ALA A 263 37.93 26.89 -16.13
N LYS A 264 37.12 27.95 -16.16
CA LYS A 264 37.44 29.22 -16.84
C LYS A 264 38.64 29.92 -16.20
N LYS A 265 38.67 30.01 -14.86
CA LYS A 265 39.81 30.58 -14.11
C LYS A 265 41.08 29.74 -14.29
N GLU A 266 40.98 28.41 -14.32
CA GLU A 266 42.16 27.55 -14.51
C GLU A 266 42.72 27.64 -15.94
N ALA A 267 41.85 27.73 -16.95
CA ALA A 267 42.24 27.97 -18.34
C ALA A 267 42.92 29.34 -18.52
N GLU A 268 42.35 30.42 -17.96
CA GLU A 268 42.94 31.75 -18.00
C GLU A 268 44.29 31.79 -17.28
N ALA A 269 44.41 31.14 -16.11
CA ALA A 269 45.66 31.04 -15.37
C ALA A 269 46.75 30.24 -16.11
N LYS A 270 46.38 29.17 -16.84
CA LYS A 270 47.30 28.41 -17.71
C LYS A 270 47.77 29.27 -18.89
N ALA A 271 46.85 29.87 -19.65
CA ALA A 271 47.17 30.73 -20.79
C ALA A 271 48.09 31.90 -20.39
N LYS A 272 47.83 32.54 -19.24
CA LYS A 272 48.64 33.65 -18.72
C LYS A 272 50.05 33.19 -18.30
N LYS A 273 50.18 31.99 -17.71
CA LYS A 273 51.48 31.40 -17.37
C LYS A 273 52.29 31.00 -18.62
N GLU A 274 51.67 30.36 -19.61
CA GLU A 274 52.36 30.01 -20.86
C GLU A 274 52.82 31.25 -21.63
N ALA A 275 52.01 32.32 -21.65
CA ALA A 275 52.41 33.60 -22.24
C ALA A 275 53.61 34.23 -21.51
N GLU A 276 53.61 34.26 -20.17
CA GLU A 276 54.72 34.79 -19.38
C GLU A 276 55.99 33.93 -19.51
N GLU A 277 55.86 32.61 -19.50
CA GLU A 277 57.00 31.70 -19.66
C GLU A 277 57.59 31.80 -21.07
N LYS A 278 56.75 31.86 -22.12
CA LYS A 278 57.23 32.07 -23.49
C LYS A 278 57.95 33.41 -23.64
N ALA A 279 57.42 34.48 -23.05
CA ALA A 279 58.08 35.79 -23.04
C ALA A 279 59.44 35.74 -22.32
N LYS A 280 59.54 35.05 -21.17
CA LYS A 280 60.81 34.83 -20.46
C LYS A 280 61.79 34.00 -21.28
N ARG A 281 61.37 32.89 -21.89
CA ARG A 281 62.21 32.04 -22.74
C ARG A 281 62.73 32.79 -23.98
N GLU A 282 61.89 33.60 -24.63
CA GLU A 282 62.33 34.43 -25.78
C GLU A 282 63.30 35.55 -25.37
N ALA A 283 63.10 36.16 -24.20
CA ALA A 283 64.03 37.16 -23.65
C ALA A 283 65.39 36.52 -23.26
N GLU A 284 65.37 35.38 -22.57
CA GLU A 284 66.59 34.67 -22.18
C GLU A 284 67.34 34.10 -23.40
N ALA A 285 66.62 33.61 -24.42
CA ALA A 285 67.22 33.17 -25.68
C ALA A 285 67.90 34.31 -26.43
N LYS A 286 67.29 35.51 -26.48
CA LYS A 286 67.94 36.71 -27.05
C LYS A 286 69.19 37.10 -26.27
N ALA A 287 69.10 37.17 -24.94
CA ALA A 287 70.24 37.51 -24.07
C ALA A 287 71.41 36.52 -24.21
N LYS A 288 71.13 35.20 -24.26
CA LYS A 288 72.14 34.17 -24.51
C LYS A 288 72.77 34.30 -25.90
N LYS A 289 71.99 34.62 -26.94
CA LYS A 289 72.51 34.77 -28.30
C LYS A 289 73.41 36.00 -28.45
N GLU A 290 73.02 37.13 -27.87
CA GLU A 290 73.90 38.31 -27.82
C GLU A 290 75.17 38.05 -27.02
N ALA A 291 75.09 37.33 -25.89
CA ALA A 291 76.27 36.95 -25.11
C ALA A 291 77.21 36.01 -25.89
N GLU A 292 76.68 35.02 -26.62
CA GLU A 292 77.48 34.09 -27.44
C GLU A 292 78.16 34.81 -28.62
N ASP A 293 77.45 35.68 -29.35
CA ASP A 293 78.04 36.47 -30.45
C ASP A 293 79.12 37.44 -29.95
N LYS A 294 78.95 38.00 -28.75
CA LYS A 294 79.94 38.88 -28.12
C LYS A 294 81.20 38.08 -27.68
N ALA A 295 81.00 36.91 -27.08
CA ALA A 295 82.08 36.00 -26.71
C ALA A 295 82.86 35.47 -27.93
N LYS A 296 82.17 35.10 -29.03
CA LYS A 296 82.81 34.72 -30.30
C LYS A 296 83.67 35.85 -30.87
N LYS A 297 83.17 37.08 -30.87
CA LYS A 297 83.94 38.25 -31.36
C LYS A 297 85.17 38.56 -30.51
N GLU A 298 85.10 38.44 -29.18
CA GLU A 298 86.30 38.57 -28.33
C GLU A 298 87.30 37.42 -28.52
N ALA A 299 86.83 36.18 -28.69
CA ALA A 299 87.69 35.04 -28.95
C ALA A 299 88.42 35.15 -30.30
N GLU A 300 87.72 35.53 -31.37
CA GLU A 300 88.33 35.73 -32.69
C GLU A 300 89.31 36.93 -32.68
N ALA A 301 88.99 38.01 -31.95
CA ALA A 301 89.88 39.15 -31.78
C ALA A 301 91.18 38.78 -31.03
N LYS A 302 91.09 37.97 -29.96
CA LYS A 302 92.28 37.45 -29.26
C LYS A 302 93.11 36.53 -30.15
N ALA A 303 92.47 35.59 -30.86
CA ALA A 303 93.16 34.66 -31.75
C ALA A 303 93.94 35.36 -32.88
N LYS A 304 93.37 36.41 -33.48
CA LYS A 304 94.09 37.25 -34.47
C LYS A 304 95.27 37.99 -33.85
N LYS A 305 95.14 38.49 -32.62
CA LYS A 305 96.20 39.27 -31.96
C LYS A 305 97.41 38.41 -31.56
N GLU A 306 97.20 37.20 -31.02
CA GLU A 306 98.30 36.27 -30.73
C GLU A 306 98.99 35.76 -32.01
N ALA A 307 98.26 35.58 -33.11
CA ALA A 307 98.85 35.21 -34.40
C ALA A 307 99.78 36.33 -34.94
N GLU A 308 99.37 37.61 -34.84
CA GLU A 308 100.18 38.74 -35.31
C GLU A 308 101.45 38.95 -34.45
N ASP A 309 101.33 38.91 -33.13
CA ASP A 309 102.49 39.09 -32.22
C ASP A 309 103.52 37.94 -32.37
N LYS A 310 103.06 36.72 -32.65
CA LYS A 310 103.97 35.58 -32.87
C LYS A 310 104.71 35.69 -34.21
N ALA A 311 104.02 36.11 -35.28
CA ALA A 311 104.63 36.37 -36.58
C ALA A 311 105.68 37.51 -36.54
N LYS A 312 105.45 38.57 -35.73
CA LYS A 312 106.42 39.66 -35.56
C LYS A 312 107.70 39.24 -34.83
N LYS A 313 107.64 38.31 -33.87
CA LYS A 313 108.82 37.88 -33.10
C LYS A 313 109.79 36.99 -33.87
N GLU A 314 109.29 36.07 -34.71
CA GLU A 314 110.16 35.21 -35.52
C GLU A 314 110.88 35.97 -36.65
N ALA A 315 110.33 37.11 -37.09
CA ALA A 315 110.97 37.98 -38.07
C ALA A 315 112.21 38.72 -37.52
N ASP A 316 112.13 39.30 -36.31
CA ASP A 316 113.22 40.09 -35.73
C ASP A 316 114.43 39.24 -35.33
N GLU A 317 114.21 38.03 -34.81
CA GLU A 317 115.32 37.16 -34.38
C GLU A 317 116.14 36.63 -35.58
N LYS A 318 115.48 36.36 -36.72
CA LYS A 318 116.18 35.92 -37.93
C LYS A 318 117.07 37.01 -38.52
N ALA A 319 116.61 38.26 -38.51
CA ALA A 319 117.39 39.42 -38.99
C ALA A 319 118.67 39.67 -38.16
N LYS A 320 118.63 39.44 -36.84
CA LYS A 320 119.80 39.64 -35.96
C LYS A 320 120.91 38.60 -36.13
N LYS A 321 120.60 37.38 -36.57
CA LYS A 321 121.61 36.31 -36.72
C LYS A 321 122.48 36.46 -37.97
N GLU A 322 121.92 36.86 -39.11
CA GLU A 322 122.70 37.05 -40.36
C GLU A 322 123.65 38.26 -40.30
N ALA A 323 123.29 39.31 -39.56
CA ALA A 323 124.16 40.49 -39.37
C ALA A 323 125.45 40.18 -38.60
N ALA A 324 125.39 39.23 -37.64
CA ALA A 324 126.53 38.90 -36.78
C ALA A 324 127.62 38.07 -37.49
N GLU A 325 127.27 37.26 -38.49
CA GLU A 325 128.26 36.39 -39.15
C GLU A 325 129.13 37.14 -40.16
N LYS A 326 128.57 38.10 -40.91
CA LYS A 326 129.34 38.88 -41.90
C LYS A 326 130.44 39.74 -41.25
N ALA A 327 130.15 40.35 -40.10
CA ALA A 327 131.12 41.19 -39.38
C ALA A 327 132.39 40.43 -38.93
N LYS A 328 132.33 39.09 -38.77
CA LYS A 328 133.45 38.30 -38.25
C LYS A 328 134.38 37.72 -39.33
N LYS A 329 134.07 37.88 -40.62
CA LYS A 329 134.86 37.31 -41.74
C LYS A 329 135.74 38.33 -42.49
N GLU A 330 135.55 39.64 -42.29
CA GLU A 330 136.41 40.68 -42.91
C GLU A 330 137.51 41.25 -41.97
N ALA A 331 137.40 41.04 -40.65
CA ALA A 331 138.38 41.56 -39.69
C ALA A 331 139.74 40.82 -39.70
N ASP A 332 139.71 39.50 -39.94
CA ASP A 332 140.89 38.64 -39.84
C ASP A 332 141.83 38.76 -41.07
N ALA A 333 141.29 39.18 -42.22
CA ALA A 333 141.99 39.20 -43.50
C ALA A 333 142.82 40.47 -43.78
N LYS A 334 142.79 41.49 -42.90
CA LYS A 334 143.38 42.81 -43.17
C LYS A 334 144.15 43.45 -42.01
N ALA A 335 144.62 42.65 -41.06
CA ALA A 335 145.50 43.11 -39.98
C ALA A 335 146.82 42.31 -39.95
N LYS A 336 147.95 43.02 -40.08
CA LYS A 336 149.32 42.51 -39.87
C LYS A 336 149.79 41.35 -40.76
N LYS A 337 149.55 41.47 -42.07
CA LYS A 337 150.57 41.13 -43.08
C LYS A 337 151.62 42.25 -43.19
N ASP A 338 151.98 42.84 -42.04
CA ASP A 338 152.54 44.19 -41.90
C ASP A 338 153.25 44.31 -40.53
N ALA A 339 154.21 43.41 -40.32
CA ALA A 339 155.13 43.36 -39.17
C ALA A 339 156.45 42.63 -39.49
N GLU A 340 156.64 42.14 -40.72
CA GLU A 340 157.82 41.37 -41.15
C GLU A 340 158.92 42.24 -41.77
N GLU A 341 159.04 43.54 -41.42
CA GLU A 341 160.23 44.32 -41.79
C GLU A 341 160.63 45.44 -40.81
N LYS A 342 160.86 45.07 -39.55
CA LYS A 342 161.76 45.79 -38.62
C LYS A 342 162.46 44.76 -37.71
N ALA A 343 163.31 43.89 -38.25
CA ALA A 343 164.59 44.21 -38.87
C ALA A 343 165.48 45.09 -37.97
N LYS A 344 166.27 44.39 -37.14
CA LYS A 344 167.63 44.74 -36.69
C LYS A 344 167.87 46.16 -36.12
N LYS A 345 167.82 46.25 -34.78
CA LYS A 345 168.87 46.93 -34.01
C LYS A 345 169.25 46.11 -32.78
N GLU A 346 170.56 46.14 -32.47
CA GLU A 346 171.25 45.83 -31.20
C GLU A 346 170.58 44.86 -30.18
N GLY A 347 171.19 43.76 -29.73
CA GLY A 347 172.53 43.21 -29.99
C GLY A 347 173.58 43.64 -28.95
N LYS A 348 174.11 42.67 -28.19
CA LYS A 348 174.97 42.80 -26.99
C LYS A 348 174.20 43.31 -25.74
N LYS A 349 174.65 43.00 -24.52
CA LYS A 349 175.98 42.49 -24.10
C LYS A 349 175.88 41.36 -23.09
#